data_AF-I0A0F9-F1
#
_entry.id   AF-I0A0F9-F1
#
_cell.length_a   1.000
_cell.length_b   1.000
_cell.length_c   1.000
_cell.angle_alpha   90.00
_cell.angle_beta   90.00
_cell.angle_gamma   90.00
#
_symmetry.space_group_name_H-M   'P 1'
#
loop_
_entity.id
_entity.type
_entity.pdbx_description
1 polymer ?
#
loop_
_entity_poly.entity_id
_entity_poly.type
_entity_poly.pdbx_seq_one_letter_code
_entity_poly.pdbx_strand_id
1 'polypeptide(L)'
;MRKNRKSIAADYDLAERLKEFSKNRGMNFSKYLNEILEQCVYAEKQGLYPPNLLKEKRRQYVLEKLGFVLLPSDIIEKAKDVGELEKYGESIGKTISELSDESFEIVEMLVNNMKIGFSQSDSVMLIPSYGYQEFLRIFVVGIAKGAGLRVEKKGEFYLIYRNIDEAMKSESS
;
A
#
# COMPACT_ATOMS: atom_id res chain seq x y z
N MET A 1 -15.23 26.47 -3.62
CA MET A 1 -16.60 25.92 -3.40
C MET A 1 -16.97 26.12 -1.93
N ARG A 2 -18.09 26.77 -1.59
CA ARG A 2 -18.53 26.90 -0.18
C ARG A 2 -18.84 25.51 0.39
N LYS A 3 -18.17 25.11 1.48
CA LYS A 3 -18.50 23.88 2.21
C LYS A 3 -19.87 24.04 2.87
N ASN A 4 -20.92 23.53 2.24
CA ASN A 4 -22.24 23.44 2.84
C ASN A 4 -22.22 22.35 3.93
N ARG A 5 -22.42 22.75 5.18
CA ARG A 5 -22.59 21.80 6.29
C ARG A 5 -24.00 21.23 6.25
N LYS A 6 -24.12 19.91 6.36
CA LYS A 6 -25.40 19.21 6.52
C LYS A 6 -25.36 18.36 7.79
N SER A 7 -26.48 18.31 8.50
CA SER A 7 -26.65 17.40 9.62
C SER A 7 -26.97 15.99 9.10
N ILE A 8 -26.32 14.98 9.66
CA ILE A 8 -26.54 13.57 9.34
C ILE A 8 -27.00 12.89 10.62
N ALA A 9 -28.09 12.13 10.54
CA ALA A 9 -28.54 11.29 11.65
C ALA A 9 -27.69 10.02 11.70
N ALA A 10 -27.19 9.69 12.87
CA ALA A 10 -26.46 8.46 13.15
C ALA A 10 -26.88 7.91 14.50
N ASP A 11 -26.73 6.61 14.67
CA ASP A 11 -26.90 5.96 15.98
C ASP A 11 -25.93 6.56 17.01
N TYR A 12 -26.44 6.81 18.22
CA TYR A 12 -25.71 7.51 19.28
C TYR A 12 -24.48 6.71 19.74
N ASP A 13 -24.63 5.41 19.96
CA ASP A 13 -23.55 4.56 20.46
C ASP A 13 -22.44 4.43 19.43
N LEU A 14 -22.80 4.32 18.14
CA LEU A 14 -21.82 4.34 17.06
C LEU A 14 -21.09 5.70 16.97
N ALA A 15 -21.81 6.80 17.10
CA ALA A 15 -21.22 8.14 17.03
C ALA A 15 -20.22 8.38 18.17
N GLU A 16 -20.55 8.00 19.41
CA GLU A 16 -19.62 8.14 20.55
C GLU A 16 -18.38 7.25 20.39
N ARG A 17 -18.52 6.00 19.91
CA ARG A 17 -17.35 5.14 19.62
C ARG A 17 -16.43 5.74 18.55
N LEU A 18 -16.99 6.28 17.47
CA LEU A 18 -16.20 6.94 16.42
C LEU A 18 -15.49 8.20 16.93
N LYS A 19 -16.10 8.91 17.89
CA LYS A 19 -15.50 10.09 18.54
C LYS A 19 -14.36 9.73 19.49
N GLU A 20 -14.44 8.60 20.19
CA GLU A 20 -13.30 8.06 20.94
C GLU A 20 -12.15 7.68 20.00
N PHE A 21 -12.46 7.01 18.89
CA PHE A 21 -11.49 6.65 17.87
C PHE A 21 -10.80 7.85 17.23
N SER A 22 -11.50 8.96 17.03
CA SER A 22 -10.89 10.20 16.52
C SER A 22 -9.93 10.80 17.56
N LYS A 23 -10.31 10.83 18.84
CA LYS A 23 -9.46 11.32 19.93
C LYS A 23 -8.17 10.51 20.08
N ASN A 24 -8.25 9.18 20.03
CA ASN A 24 -7.07 8.30 20.13
C ASN A 24 -6.06 8.52 19.00
N ARG A 25 -6.52 9.09 17.88
CA ARG A 25 -5.68 9.43 16.72
C ARG A 25 -5.24 10.91 16.70
N GLY A 26 -5.56 11.69 17.74
CA GLY A 26 -5.26 13.12 17.78
C GLY A 26 -6.06 13.95 16.76
N MET A 27 -7.22 13.44 16.31
CA MET A 27 -8.02 14.06 15.25
C MET A 27 -9.31 14.66 15.76
N ASN A 28 -9.72 15.78 15.15
CA ASN A 28 -11.07 16.31 15.30
C ASN A 28 -12.10 15.32 14.71
N PHE A 29 -13.20 15.09 15.40
CA PHE A 29 -14.25 14.16 14.98
C PHE A 29 -14.80 14.44 13.57
N SER A 30 -15.04 15.71 13.22
CA SER A 30 -15.51 16.06 11.88
C SER A 30 -14.47 15.77 10.80
N LYS A 31 -13.17 15.95 11.09
CA LYS A 31 -12.10 15.60 10.16
C LYS A 31 -12.04 14.08 9.96
N TYR A 32 -12.07 13.33 11.05
CA TYR A 32 -12.09 11.87 11.04
C TYR A 32 -13.26 11.28 10.25
N LEU A 33 -14.48 11.81 10.45
CA LEU A 33 -15.65 11.39 9.69
C LEU A 33 -15.53 11.74 8.20
N ASN A 34 -15.03 12.92 7.84
CA ASN A 34 -14.85 13.28 6.44
C ASN A 34 -13.84 12.36 5.76
N GLU A 35 -12.71 12.04 6.39
CA GLU A 35 -11.75 11.09 5.83
C GLU A 35 -12.38 9.71 5.59
N ILE A 36 -13.14 9.17 6.56
CA ILE A 36 -13.86 7.90 6.36
C ILE A 36 -14.83 7.98 5.18
N LEU A 37 -15.63 9.05 5.11
CA LEU A 37 -16.62 9.22 4.04
C LEU A 37 -15.96 9.42 2.67
N GLU A 38 -14.84 10.15 2.60
CA GLU A 38 -14.06 10.33 1.38
C GLU A 38 -13.53 8.99 0.87
N GLN A 39 -13.02 8.13 1.76
CA GLN A 39 -12.58 6.78 1.39
C GLN A 39 -13.74 5.89 0.92
N CYS A 40 -14.90 5.96 1.58
CA CYS A 40 -16.10 5.26 1.13
C CYS A 40 -16.55 5.72 -0.26
N VAL A 41 -16.54 7.03 -0.52
CA VAL A 41 -16.89 7.60 -1.84
C VAL A 41 -15.87 7.19 -2.90
N TYR A 42 -14.58 7.18 -2.57
CA TYR A 42 -13.53 6.71 -3.46
C TYR A 42 -13.76 5.25 -3.86
N ALA A 43 -14.00 4.36 -2.88
CA ALA A 43 -14.27 2.96 -3.13
C ALA A 43 -15.51 2.76 -4.03
N GLU A 44 -16.62 3.45 -3.76
CA GLU A 44 -17.82 3.37 -4.60
C GLU A 44 -17.57 3.81 -6.04
N LYS A 45 -16.75 4.85 -6.26
CA LYS A 45 -16.36 5.29 -7.61
C LYS A 45 -15.55 4.23 -8.39
N GLN A 46 -14.85 3.36 -7.67
CA GLN A 46 -14.11 2.23 -8.25
C GLN A 46 -14.99 0.96 -8.38
N GLY A 47 -16.30 1.05 -8.11
CA GLY A 47 -17.21 -0.09 -8.14
C GLY A 47 -17.07 -1.04 -6.92
N LEU A 48 -16.41 -0.58 -5.85
CA LEU A 48 -16.15 -1.37 -4.65
C LEU A 48 -17.11 -0.95 -3.53
N TYR A 49 -17.97 -1.86 -3.09
CA TYR A 49 -18.88 -1.61 -1.96
C TYR A 49 -18.11 -1.55 -0.63
N PRO A 50 -18.03 -0.40 0.07
CA PRO A 50 -17.12 -0.22 1.21
C PRO A 50 -17.32 -1.24 2.35
N PRO A 51 -18.55 -1.62 2.75
CA PRO A 51 -18.74 -2.64 3.77
C PRO A 51 -18.16 -4.01 3.40
N ASN A 52 -18.17 -4.39 2.12
CA ASN A 52 -17.54 -5.65 1.67
C ASN A 52 -16.02 -5.53 1.70
N LEU A 53 -15.47 -4.39 1.25
CA LEU A 53 -14.04 -4.11 1.29
C LEU A 53 -13.49 -4.19 2.73
N LEU A 54 -14.19 -3.60 3.71
CA LEU A 54 -13.81 -3.68 5.12
C LEU A 54 -13.86 -5.12 5.67
N LYS A 55 -14.86 -5.91 5.27
CA LYS A 55 -14.95 -7.33 5.66
C LYS A 55 -13.79 -8.14 5.08
N GLU A 56 -13.44 -7.90 3.83
CA GLU A 56 -12.32 -8.53 3.15
C GLU A 56 -11.00 -8.15 3.80
N LYS A 57 -10.76 -6.86 4.02
CA LYS A 57 -9.52 -6.39 4.66
C LYS A 57 -9.36 -6.94 6.07
N ARG A 58 -10.45 -7.08 6.83
CA ARG A 58 -10.42 -7.74 8.14
C ARG A 58 -10.02 -9.21 8.06
N ARG A 59 -10.51 -9.96 7.06
CA ARG A 59 -10.09 -11.37 6.83
C ARG A 59 -8.62 -11.42 6.43
N GLN A 60 -8.20 -10.54 5.54
CA GLN A 60 -6.81 -10.41 5.12
C GLN A 60 -5.89 -10.11 6.31
N TYR A 61 -6.28 -9.18 7.20
CA TYR A 61 -5.51 -8.86 8.40
C TYR A 61 -5.30 -10.08 9.31
N VAL A 62 -6.32 -10.93 9.48
CA VAL A 62 -6.19 -12.17 10.26
C VAL A 62 -5.19 -13.12 9.59
N LEU A 63 -5.25 -13.28 8.26
CA LEU A 63 -4.31 -14.10 7.50
C LEU A 63 -2.87 -13.59 7.61
N GLU A 64 -2.66 -12.27 7.47
CA GLU A 64 -1.34 -11.63 7.62
C GLU A 64 -0.75 -11.85 9.02
N LYS A 65 -1.58 -11.82 10.07
CA LYS A 65 -1.16 -12.14 11.45
C LYS A 65 -0.75 -13.60 11.62
N LEU A 66 -1.35 -14.52 10.86
CA LEU A 66 -0.96 -15.93 10.79
C LEU A 66 0.24 -16.19 9.86
N GLY A 67 0.79 -15.15 9.23
CA GLY A 67 1.95 -15.26 8.34
C GLY A 67 1.64 -15.62 6.90
N PHE A 68 0.37 -15.57 6.49
CA PHE A 68 0.00 -15.73 5.08
C PHE A 68 0.29 -14.46 4.29
N VAL A 69 0.75 -14.64 3.05
CA VAL A 69 0.99 -13.58 2.09
C VAL A 69 0.18 -13.88 0.83
N LEU A 70 -0.60 -12.91 0.37
CA LEU A 70 -1.29 -13.00 -0.92
C LEU A 70 -0.29 -12.71 -2.04
N LEU A 71 -0.15 -13.66 -2.96
CA LEU A 71 0.74 -13.55 -4.11
C LEU A 71 -0.02 -13.92 -5.38
N PRO A 72 0.24 -13.25 -6.51
CA PRO A 72 -0.12 -13.77 -7.82
C PRO A 72 0.34 -15.22 -7.97
N SER A 73 -0.54 -16.10 -8.43
CA SER A 73 -0.26 -17.53 -8.61
C SER A 73 0.98 -17.76 -9.47
N ASP A 74 1.17 -16.91 -10.47
CA ASP A 74 2.24 -17.01 -11.46
C ASP A 74 3.64 -16.85 -10.82
N ILE A 75 3.74 -16.20 -9.66
CA ILE A 75 5.00 -16.08 -8.92
C ILE A 75 5.57 -17.45 -8.59
N ILE A 76 4.72 -18.44 -8.28
CA ILE A 76 5.19 -19.79 -7.92
C ILE A 76 5.91 -20.45 -9.11
N GLU A 77 5.40 -20.26 -10.32
CA GLU A 77 6.02 -20.79 -11.52
C GLU A 77 7.28 -20.01 -11.90
N LYS A 78 7.21 -18.68 -11.82
CA LYS A 78 8.32 -17.78 -12.17
C LYS A 78 9.46 -17.83 -11.16
N ALA A 79 9.22 -18.21 -9.90
CA ALA A 79 10.26 -18.37 -8.89
C ALA A 79 11.31 -19.45 -9.22
N LYS A 80 11.07 -20.30 -10.24
CA LYS A 80 12.08 -21.24 -10.75
C LYS A 80 13.26 -20.56 -11.43
N ASP A 81 13.05 -19.36 -11.97
CA ASP A 81 14.08 -18.53 -12.62
C ASP A 81 14.03 -17.11 -12.05
N VAL A 82 15.10 -16.75 -11.34
CA VAL A 82 15.27 -15.42 -10.72
C VAL A 82 15.12 -14.29 -11.73
N GLY A 83 15.66 -14.45 -12.94
CA GLY A 83 15.59 -13.43 -13.99
C GLY A 83 14.19 -13.28 -14.58
N GLU A 84 13.42 -14.37 -14.68
CA GLU A 84 12.01 -14.27 -15.08
C GLU A 84 11.15 -13.63 -14.00
N LEU A 85 11.39 -13.94 -12.73
CA LEU A 85 10.65 -13.37 -11.61
C LEU A 85 10.86 -11.86 -11.50
N GLU A 86 12.09 -11.39 -11.66
CA GLU A 86 12.41 -9.96 -11.67
C GLU A 86 11.70 -9.24 -12.82
N LYS A 87 11.75 -9.78 -14.05
CA LYS A 87 11.05 -9.22 -15.22
C LYS A 87 9.54 -9.20 -15.05
N TYR A 88 8.97 -10.23 -14.44
CA TYR A 88 7.54 -10.27 -14.13
C TYR A 88 7.17 -9.18 -13.12
N GLY A 89 7.99 -9.00 -12.08
CA GLY A 89 7.90 -7.87 -11.17
C GLY A 89 7.96 -6.53 -11.91
N GLU A 90 8.91 -6.34 -12.82
CA GLU A 90 9.03 -5.11 -13.63
C GLU A 90 7.78 -4.84 -14.48
N SER A 91 7.18 -5.87 -15.07
CA SER A 91 5.94 -5.72 -15.82
C SER A 91 4.79 -5.23 -14.93
N ILE A 92 4.66 -5.81 -13.74
CA ILE A 92 3.66 -5.39 -12.76
C ILE A 92 3.93 -3.96 -12.30
N GLY A 93 5.18 -3.62 -12.01
CA GLY A 93 5.58 -2.26 -11.61
C GLY A 93 5.19 -1.20 -12.63
N LYS A 94 5.41 -1.47 -13.93
CA LYS A 94 4.98 -0.57 -15.01
C LYS A 94 3.47 -0.34 -14.99
N THR A 95 2.71 -1.43 -14.88
CA THR A 95 1.24 -1.33 -14.77
C THR A 95 0.81 -0.55 -13.54
N ILE A 96 1.48 -0.70 -12.40
CA ILE A 96 1.19 0.08 -11.20
C ILE A 96 1.43 1.58 -11.45
N SER A 97 2.56 1.96 -12.05
CA SER A 97 2.85 3.36 -12.36
C SER A 97 1.88 3.99 -13.38
N GLU A 98 1.26 3.17 -14.24
CA GLU A 98 0.23 3.65 -15.17
C GLU A 98 -1.15 3.81 -14.51
N LEU A 99 -1.41 3.07 -13.44
CA LEU A 99 -2.70 3.05 -12.75
C LEU A 99 -2.74 3.94 -11.51
N SER A 100 -1.58 4.26 -10.92
CA SER A 100 -1.49 4.98 -9.65
C SER A 100 -0.17 5.74 -9.49
N ASP A 101 -0.28 6.98 -9.03
CA ASP A 101 0.86 7.81 -8.63
C ASP A 101 1.46 7.37 -7.26
N GLU A 102 0.80 6.44 -6.56
CA GLU A 102 1.20 5.95 -5.22
C GLU A 102 2.11 4.71 -5.31
N SER A 103 2.96 4.66 -6.34
CA SER A 103 3.83 3.51 -6.62
C SER A 103 4.77 3.18 -5.45
N PHE A 104 5.29 4.21 -4.77
CA PHE A 104 6.16 4.02 -3.61
C PHE A 104 5.40 3.42 -2.42
N GLU A 105 4.20 3.94 -2.12
CA GLU A 105 3.34 3.50 -1.03
C GLU A 105 2.89 2.04 -1.25
N ILE A 106 2.63 1.65 -2.51
CA ILE A 106 2.32 0.27 -2.87
C ILE A 106 3.51 -0.65 -2.62
N VAL A 107 4.72 -0.26 -3.05
CA VAL A 107 5.94 -1.03 -2.79
C VAL A 107 6.22 -1.14 -1.30
N GLU A 108 6.10 -0.05 -0.56
CA GLU A 108 6.20 -0.02 0.91
C GLU A 108 5.20 -1.00 1.56
N MET A 109 3.94 -0.96 1.13
CA MET A 109 2.92 -1.89 1.60
C MET A 109 3.30 -3.35 1.34
N LEU A 110 3.81 -3.67 0.13
CA LEU A 110 4.24 -5.03 -0.21
C LEU A 110 5.38 -5.49 0.70
N VAL A 111 6.40 -4.65 0.91
CA VAL A 111 7.55 -4.99 1.76
C VAL A 111 7.12 -5.29 3.20
N ASN A 112 6.27 -4.44 3.75
CA ASN A 112 5.78 -4.58 5.12
C ASN A 112 4.88 -5.81 5.28
N ASN A 113 3.98 -6.05 4.33
CA ASN A 113 3.07 -7.21 4.37
C ASN A 113 3.82 -8.53 4.19
N MET A 114 4.83 -8.56 3.31
CA MET A 114 5.66 -9.75 3.07
C MET A 114 6.71 -9.97 4.16
N LYS A 115 6.93 -8.98 5.05
CA LYS A 115 7.95 -9.01 6.12
C LYS A 115 9.37 -9.25 5.58
N ILE A 116 9.67 -8.68 4.42
CA ILE A 116 10.98 -8.80 3.73
C ILE A 116 11.89 -7.58 3.93
N GLY A 117 11.44 -6.61 4.73
CA GLY A 117 12.12 -5.35 4.92
C GLY A 117 11.38 -4.44 5.89
N PHE A 118 11.84 -3.18 5.95
CA PHE A 118 11.22 -2.12 6.74
C PHE A 118 11.32 -0.79 6.02
N SER A 119 10.35 0.07 6.32
CA SER A 119 10.32 1.44 5.82
C SER A 119 11.07 2.41 6.71
N GLN A 120 11.73 3.37 6.08
CA GLN A 120 12.14 4.65 6.64
C GLN A 120 11.47 5.74 5.78
N SER A 121 11.20 6.92 6.34
CA SER A 121 10.30 7.94 5.77
C SER A 121 10.33 8.12 4.25
N ASP A 122 11.52 8.10 3.64
CA ASP A 122 11.74 8.30 2.19
C ASP A 122 12.40 7.10 1.48
N SER A 123 12.56 5.97 2.17
CA SER A 123 13.15 4.77 1.57
C SER A 123 12.71 3.47 2.24
N VAL A 124 12.64 2.41 1.45
CA VAL A 124 12.37 1.06 1.94
C VAL A 124 13.66 0.23 1.85
N MET A 125 14.04 -0.40 2.96
CA MET A 125 15.19 -1.30 3.01
C MET A 125 14.72 -2.75 2.99
N LEU A 126 15.21 -3.52 2.01
CA LEU A 126 15.02 -4.95 1.92
C LEU A 126 16.20 -5.68 2.58
N ILE A 127 15.89 -6.57 3.51
CA ILE A 127 16.89 -7.31 4.28
C ILE A 127 17.33 -8.56 3.49
N PRO A 128 18.61 -8.99 3.60
CA PRO A 128 19.07 -10.30 3.20
C PRO A 128 18.16 -11.41 3.73
N SER A 129 17.64 -12.22 2.82
CA SER A 129 16.75 -13.33 3.14
C SER A 129 17.07 -14.51 2.24
N TYR A 130 16.74 -15.71 2.71
CA TYR A 130 17.00 -16.97 2.02
C TYR A 130 15.69 -17.74 1.79
N GLY A 131 15.70 -18.63 0.80
CA GLY A 131 14.54 -19.47 0.48
C GLY A 131 13.39 -18.65 -0.10
N TYR A 132 12.15 -18.88 0.35
CA TYR A 132 10.99 -18.24 -0.27
C TYR A 132 11.00 -16.70 -0.18
N GLN A 133 11.57 -16.15 0.89
CA GLN A 133 11.66 -14.70 1.11
C GLN A 133 12.62 -14.04 0.12
N GLU A 134 13.60 -14.77 -0.39
CA GLU A 134 14.52 -14.27 -1.42
C GLU A 134 13.76 -14.00 -2.72
N PHE A 135 12.88 -14.93 -3.12
CA PHE A 135 12.02 -14.75 -4.30
C PHE A 135 11.11 -13.54 -4.14
N LEU A 136 10.47 -13.38 -2.98
CA LEU A 136 9.64 -12.20 -2.69
C LEU A 136 10.44 -10.90 -2.78
N ARG A 137 11.68 -10.91 -2.29
CA ARG A 137 12.58 -9.76 -2.39
C ARG A 137 12.91 -9.41 -3.83
N ILE A 138 13.29 -10.40 -4.64
CA ILE A 138 13.59 -10.22 -6.07
C ILE A 138 12.37 -9.69 -6.82
N PHE A 139 11.20 -10.27 -6.54
CA PHE A 139 9.93 -9.86 -7.13
C PHE A 139 9.62 -8.39 -6.82
N VAL A 140 9.74 -7.97 -5.56
CA VAL A 140 9.50 -6.57 -5.15
C VAL A 140 10.54 -5.62 -5.72
N VAL A 141 11.81 -6.04 -5.84
CA VAL A 141 12.84 -5.26 -6.56
C VAL A 141 12.43 -5.03 -8.02
N GLY A 142 11.93 -6.07 -8.69
CA GLY A 142 11.37 -5.97 -10.03
C GLY A 142 10.24 -4.95 -10.11
N ILE A 143 9.25 -5.04 -9.20
CA ILE A 143 8.14 -4.08 -9.14
C ILE A 143 8.65 -2.65 -8.98
N ALA A 144 9.57 -2.41 -8.04
CA ALA A 144 10.10 -1.07 -7.80
C ALA A 144 10.81 -0.49 -9.03
N LYS A 145 11.64 -1.30 -9.71
CA LYS A 145 12.27 -0.91 -10.98
C LYS A 145 11.25 -0.62 -12.08
N GLY A 146 10.25 -1.49 -12.22
CA GLY A 146 9.18 -1.34 -13.21
C GLY A 146 8.36 -0.07 -13.02
N ALA A 147 8.09 0.29 -11.77
CA ALA A 147 7.38 1.50 -11.39
C ALA A 147 8.25 2.78 -11.47
N GLY A 148 9.50 2.66 -11.94
CA GLY A 148 10.41 3.80 -12.10
C GLY A 148 11.03 4.31 -10.80
N LEU A 149 10.93 3.57 -9.69
CA LEU A 149 11.57 3.94 -8.42
C LEU A 149 13.08 3.69 -8.50
N ARG A 150 13.86 4.53 -7.81
CA ARG A 150 15.30 4.34 -7.68
C ARG A 150 15.59 3.15 -6.75
N VAL A 151 16.26 2.12 -7.27
CA VAL A 151 16.70 0.95 -6.51
C VAL A 151 18.23 0.87 -6.47
N GLU A 152 18.80 0.81 -5.28
CA GLU A 152 20.25 0.64 -5.06
C GLU A 152 20.53 -0.66 -4.33
N LYS A 153 21.50 -1.44 -4.82
CA LYS A 153 22.05 -2.58 -4.09
C LYS A 153 23.27 -2.13 -3.29
N LYS A 154 23.25 -2.30 -1.97
CA LYS A 154 24.39 -2.05 -1.08
C LYS A 154 24.78 -3.36 -0.41
N GLY A 155 25.82 -4.02 -0.91
CA GLY A 155 26.17 -5.38 -0.45
C GLY A 155 25.03 -6.36 -0.70
N GLU A 156 24.44 -6.90 0.37
CA GLU A 156 23.33 -7.84 0.30
C GLU A 156 21.94 -7.19 0.50
N PHE A 157 21.88 -5.91 0.88
CA PHE A 157 20.63 -5.16 1.05
C PHE A 157 20.23 -4.45 -0.24
N TYR A 158 18.93 -4.23 -0.42
CA TYR A 158 18.41 -3.29 -1.41
C TYR A 158 17.77 -2.10 -0.72
N LEU A 159 18.00 -0.90 -1.27
CA LEU A 159 17.34 0.34 -0.88
C LEU A 159 16.48 0.81 -2.04
N ILE A 160 15.20 1.08 -1.77
CA ILE A 160 14.25 1.63 -2.72
C ILE A 160 13.88 3.02 -2.23
N TYR A 161 14.06 4.06 -3.05
CA TYR A 161 13.80 5.44 -2.65
C TYR A 161 12.49 5.95 -3.24
N ARG A 162 11.81 6.84 -2.52
CA ARG A 162 10.71 7.63 -3.08
C ARG A 162 11.26 8.56 -4.16
N ASN A 163 10.60 8.60 -5.32
CA ASN A 163 10.97 9.57 -6.36
C ASN A 163 10.62 10.98 -5.88
N ILE A 164 11.65 11.80 -5.67
CA ILE A 164 11.48 13.20 -5.20
C ILE A 164 11.02 14.11 -6.35
N ASP A 165 11.26 13.72 -7.60
CA ASP A 165 11.01 14.56 -8.79
C ASP A 165 9.52 14.71 -9.16
N GLU A 166 8.62 13.87 -8.63
CA GLU A 166 7.17 13.95 -8.90
C GLU A 166 6.42 14.79 -7.86
N ALA A 167 6.86 14.79 -6.60
CA ALA A 167 6.25 15.58 -5.52
C ALA A 167 6.34 17.11 -5.76
N MET A 168 7.33 17.58 -6.51
CA MET A 168 7.47 19.00 -6.86
C MET A 168 6.60 19.45 -8.04
N LYS A 169 6.09 18.51 -8.87
CA LYS A 169 5.20 18.86 -10.00
C LYS A 169 3.74 19.01 -9.56
N SER A 170 3.30 18.28 -8.54
CA SER A 170 1.94 18.37 -8.00
C SER A 170 1.68 19.62 -7.15
N GLU A 171 2.72 20.29 -6.64
CA GLU A 171 2.58 21.57 -5.91
C GLU A 171 2.63 22.82 -6.82
N SER A 172 2.87 22.62 -8.12
CA SER A 172 2.99 23.70 -9.11
C SER A 172 1.82 23.78 -10.10
N SER A 173 0.73 23.03 -9.86
CA SER A 173 -0.47 22.96 -10.74
C SER A 173 -1.72 23.52 -10.07
#